data_AF-A0A820FR73-F1
#
_entry.id   AF-A0A820FR73-F1
#
_cell.length_a   1.000
_cell.length_b   1.000
_cell.length_c   1.000
_cell.angle_alpha   90.00
_cell.angle_beta   90.00
_cell.angle_gamma   90.00
#
_symmetry.space_group_name_H-M   'P 1'
#
loop_
_entity.id
_entity.type
_entity.pdbx_description
1 polymer ?
#
loop_
_entity_poly.entity_id
_entity_poly.type
_entity_poly.pdbx_seq_one_letter_code
_entity_poly.pdbx_strand_id
1 'polypeptide(L)'
;AIFTDKEAMLRTFQRIKRDPSIINKQISYEHLTNLNERLDIIMNASEERGRYLEFEELRWKVQKLFVQLEFFIMELDKKQGDINQTEKLYNEYQRKIYDEKLHINIESLLPELTRRAQHYSQLGKKDDHISREFNAYCENIRKTMKNFNIDLKTKENMLQETINNWKIYHNLYDSLEKWLNEGEHVLRRSSDEKLVSVLK
;
A
#
# COMPACT_ATOMS: atom_id res chain seq x y z
N ALA A 1 18.62 21.39 6.60
CA ALA A 1 18.97 20.99 5.21
C ALA A 1 19.96 22.02 4.65
N ILE A 2 20.83 21.65 3.70
CA ILE A 2 21.89 22.54 3.16
C ILE A 2 21.33 23.87 2.60
N PHE A 3 20.03 23.90 2.25
CA PHE A 3 19.36 25.06 1.63
C PHE A 3 18.27 25.70 2.50
N THR A 4 18.24 25.43 3.81
CA THR A 4 17.20 26.00 4.70
C THR A 4 17.24 27.53 4.76
N ASP A 5 18.37 28.14 4.39
CA ASP A 5 18.56 29.61 4.38
C ASP A 5 18.76 30.20 2.96
N LYS A 6 18.19 29.52 1.95
CA LYS A 6 18.24 29.88 0.52
C LYS A 6 18.02 31.38 0.28
N GLU A 7 16.96 31.90 0.88
CA GLU A 7 16.53 33.28 0.73
C GLU A 7 17.44 34.29 1.44
N ALA A 8 18.00 33.96 2.62
CA ALA A 8 18.92 34.89 3.28
C ALA A 8 20.30 34.91 2.61
N MET A 9 20.75 33.79 2.06
CA MET A 9 21.99 33.74 1.28
C MET A 9 21.87 34.58 -0.01
N LEU A 10 20.73 34.52 -0.71
CA LEU A 10 20.44 35.42 -1.84
C LEU A 10 20.44 36.89 -1.43
N ARG A 11 19.75 37.24 -0.34
CA ARG A 11 19.72 38.62 0.18
C ARG A 11 21.12 39.11 0.56
N THR A 12 21.91 38.26 1.21
CA THR A 12 23.28 38.57 1.62
C THR A 12 24.18 38.80 0.42
N PHE A 13 24.09 37.95 -0.60
CA PHE A 13 24.84 38.10 -1.84
C PHE A 13 24.44 39.37 -2.62
N GLN A 14 23.14 39.66 -2.72
CA GLN A 14 22.63 40.89 -3.35
C GLN A 14 23.12 42.15 -2.63
N ARG A 15 23.23 42.11 -1.29
CA ARG A 15 23.79 43.21 -0.50
C ARG A 15 25.28 43.43 -0.81
N ILE A 16 26.07 42.35 -0.86
CA ILE A 16 27.51 42.41 -1.19
C ILE A 16 27.72 42.96 -2.61
N LYS A 17 26.91 42.49 -3.58
CA LYS A 17 26.98 42.92 -4.98
C LYS A 17 26.63 44.40 -5.20
N ARG A 18 25.93 45.04 -4.25
CA ARG A 18 25.52 46.45 -4.32
C ARG A 18 26.38 47.37 -3.45
N ASP A 19 27.30 46.82 -2.65
CA ASP A 19 28.13 47.60 -1.72
C ASP A 19 29.35 48.23 -2.44
N PRO A 20 29.38 49.56 -2.63
CA PRO A 20 30.46 50.23 -3.35
C PRO A 20 31.81 50.12 -2.64
N SER A 21 31.82 49.85 -1.33
CA SER A 21 33.04 49.71 -0.53
C SER A 21 33.76 48.38 -0.78
N ILE A 22 33.05 47.37 -1.30
CA ILE A 22 33.56 46.02 -1.59
C ILE A 22 33.99 45.89 -3.05
N ILE A 23 33.17 46.40 -3.98
CA ILE A 23 33.29 46.23 -5.44
C ILE A 23 34.59 46.85 -6.00
N ASN A 24 35.11 47.91 -5.38
CA ASN A 24 36.28 48.65 -5.89
C ASN A 24 37.56 48.48 -5.06
N LYS A 25 37.49 47.83 -3.89
CA LYS A 25 38.64 47.73 -2.95
C LYS A 25 39.15 46.31 -2.69
N GLN A 26 38.34 45.26 -2.87
CA GLN A 26 38.72 43.90 -2.45
C GLN A 26 38.38 42.79 -3.45
N ILE A 27 37.37 42.96 -4.32
CA ILE A 27 36.87 41.88 -5.19
C ILE A 27 36.59 42.43 -6.60
N SER A 28 37.08 41.75 -7.65
CA SER A 28 36.83 42.15 -9.02
C SER A 28 35.37 41.89 -9.45
N TYR A 29 34.87 42.68 -10.39
CA TYR A 29 33.53 42.50 -10.97
C TYR A 29 33.34 41.10 -11.60
N GLU A 30 34.39 40.56 -12.21
CA GLU A 30 34.41 39.19 -12.76
C GLU A 30 34.17 38.13 -11.68
N HIS A 31 34.78 38.29 -10.51
CA HIS A 31 34.60 37.37 -9.39
C HIS A 31 33.15 37.41 -8.86
N LEU A 32 32.55 38.60 -8.73
CA LEU A 32 31.14 38.74 -8.34
C LEU A 32 30.20 38.14 -9.38
N THR A 33 30.52 38.24 -10.67
CA THR A 33 29.74 37.62 -11.74
C THR A 33 29.82 36.10 -11.67
N ASN A 34 31.03 35.54 -11.52
CA ASN A 34 31.23 34.09 -11.35
C ASN A 34 30.50 33.54 -10.12
N LEU A 35 30.55 34.24 -8.99
CA LEU A 35 29.80 33.85 -7.79
C LEU A 35 28.28 33.87 -8.01
N ASN A 36 27.77 34.86 -8.74
CA ASN A 36 26.34 34.94 -9.08
C ASN A 36 25.92 33.75 -9.94
N GLU A 37 26.68 33.42 -10.99
CA GLU A 37 26.41 32.27 -11.87
C GLU A 37 26.43 30.94 -11.09
N ARG A 38 27.44 30.74 -10.24
CA ARG A 38 27.55 29.55 -9.39
C ARG A 38 26.40 29.45 -8.40
N LEU A 39 25.97 30.58 -7.83
CA LEU A 39 24.82 30.62 -6.95
C LEU A 39 23.56 30.21 -7.73
N ASP A 40 23.31 30.77 -8.91
CA ASP A 40 22.15 30.41 -9.73
C ASP A 40 22.14 28.91 -10.10
N ILE A 41 23.30 28.34 -10.45
CA ILE A 41 23.44 26.89 -10.71
C ILE A 41 23.05 26.06 -9.49
N ILE A 42 23.60 26.39 -8.32
CA ILE A 42 23.32 25.67 -7.07
C ILE A 42 21.84 25.75 -6.72
N MET A 43 21.21 26.90 -6.96
CA MET A 43 19.83 27.17 -6.60
C MET A 43 18.84 26.39 -7.48
N ASN A 44 19.11 26.34 -8.78
CA ASN A 44 18.36 25.54 -9.73
C ASN A 44 18.53 24.04 -9.45
N ALA A 45 19.77 23.59 -9.24
CA ALA A 45 20.07 22.19 -8.92
C ALA A 45 19.42 21.75 -7.60
N SER A 46 19.40 22.62 -6.59
CA SER A 46 18.72 22.35 -5.32
C SER A 46 17.22 22.19 -5.50
N GLU A 47 16.58 23.03 -6.29
CA GLU A 47 15.14 22.97 -6.53
C GLU A 47 14.76 21.71 -7.31
N GLU A 48 15.50 21.41 -8.38
CA GLU A 48 15.34 20.19 -9.16
C GLU A 48 15.48 18.94 -8.27
N ARG A 49 16.51 18.92 -7.41
CA ARG A 49 16.73 17.81 -6.47
C ARG A 49 15.60 17.68 -5.46
N GLY A 50 15.09 18.80 -4.93
CA GLY A 50 13.95 18.80 -4.02
C GLY A 50 12.71 18.16 -4.65
N ARG A 51 12.36 18.56 -5.88
CA ARG A 51 11.22 17.98 -6.60
C ARG A 51 11.40 16.51 -6.92
N TYR A 52 12.61 16.10 -7.29
CA TYR A 52 12.92 14.68 -7.48
C TYR A 52 12.68 13.87 -6.21
N LEU A 53 13.13 14.36 -5.05
CA LEU A 53 12.96 13.68 -3.77
C LEU A 53 11.48 13.61 -3.35
N GLU A 54 10.72 14.70 -3.49
CA GLU A 54 9.27 14.73 -3.24
C GLU A 54 8.51 13.72 -4.10
N PHE A 55 8.92 13.57 -5.36
CA PHE A 55 8.38 12.61 -6.30
C PHE A 55 8.74 11.17 -5.90
N GLU A 56 10.03 10.88 -5.69
CA GLU A 56 10.51 9.54 -5.35
C GLU A 56 9.92 9.04 -4.04
N GLU A 57 9.84 9.90 -3.02
CA GLU A 57 9.23 9.54 -1.74
C GLU A 57 7.80 9.02 -1.93
N LEU A 58 7.00 9.73 -2.73
CA LEU A 58 5.63 9.31 -3.02
C LEU A 58 5.59 8.04 -3.88
N ARG A 59 6.49 7.89 -4.84
CA ARG A 59 6.63 6.68 -5.66
C ARG A 59 6.88 5.45 -4.79
N TRP A 60 7.84 5.55 -3.85
CA TRP A 60 8.15 4.46 -2.92
C TRP A 60 7.00 4.17 -1.96
N LYS A 61 6.26 5.20 -1.53
CA LYS A 61 5.04 5.01 -0.72
C LYS A 61 3.99 4.20 -1.48
N VAL A 62 3.71 4.54 -2.73
CA VAL A 62 2.79 3.79 -3.59
C VAL A 62 3.28 2.35 -3.79
N GLN A 63 4.56 2.17 -4.13
CA GLN A 63 5.16 0.84 -4.34
C GLN A 63 5.03 -0.05 -3.10
N LYS A 64 5.29 0.51 -1.90
CA LYS A 64 5.17 -0.23 -0.64
C LYS A 64 3.74 -0.72 -0.44
N LEU A 65 2.74 0.15 -0.59
CA LEU A 65 1.34 -0.23 -0.43
C LEU A 65 0.91 -1.27 -1.46
N PHE A 66 1.37 -1.11 -2.70
CA PHE A 66 1.08 -2.03 -3.80
C PHE A 66 1.62 -3.44 -3.53
N VAL A 67 2.88 -3.56 -3.11
CA VAL A 67 3.48 -4.86 -2.73
C VAL A 67 2.79 -5.47 -1.52
N GLN A 68 2.38 -4.65 -0.54
CA GLN A 68 1.60 -5.13 0.61
C GLN A 68 0.25 -5.71 0.19
N LEU A 69 -0.42 -5.10 -0.79
CA LEU A 69 -1.68 -5.60 -1.32
C LEU A 69 -1.48 -6.88 -2.13
N GLU A 70 -0.48 -6.92 -3.01
CA GLU A 70 -0.14 -8.09 -3.81
C GLU A 70 0.17 -9.32 -2.92
N PHE A 71 1.01 -9.12 -1.90
CA PHE A 71 1.31 -10.15 -0.92
C PHE A 71 0.04 -10.61 -0.20
N PHE A 72 -0.82 -9.68 0.21
CA PHE A 72 -2.07 -10.03 0.89
C PHE A 72 -3.01 -10.86 0.01
N ILE A 73 -3.15 -10.53 -1.27
CA ILE A 73 -3.94 -11.33 -2.23
C ILE A 73 -3.36 -12.74 -2.36
N MET A 74 -2.03 -12.87 -2.45
CA MET A 74 -1.37 -14.18 -2.47
C MET A 74 -1.61 -14.98 -1.18
N GLU A 75 -1.75 -14.33 -0.02
CA GLU A 75 -2.12 -15.02 1.22
C GLU A 75 -3.57 -15.53 1.20
N LEU A 76 -4.49 -14.78 0.58
CA LEU A 76 -5.88 -15.20 0.39
C LEU A 76 -6.02 -16.41 -0.56
N ASP A 77 -5.03 -16.65 -1.43
CA ASP A 77 -4.98 -17.82 -2.33
C ASP A 77 -4.58 -19.13 -1.64
N LYS A 78 -4.00 -19.06 -0.44
CA LYS A 78 -3.59 -20.27 0.29
C LYS A 78 -4.82 -21.09 0.68
N LYS A 79 -4.65 -22.42 0.75
CA LYS A 79 -5.73 -23.34 1.15
C LYS A 79 -6.32 -22.90 2.49
N GLN A 80 -7.63 -22.67 2.48
CA GLN A 80 -8.41 -22.33 3.66
C GLN A 80 -8.56 -23.60 4.50
N GLY A 81 -8.16 -23.54 5.77
CA GLY A 81 -8.18 -24.69 6.67
C GLY A 81 -9.55 -24.87 7.34
N ASP A 82 -9.53 -25.10 8.66
CA ASP A 82 -10.75 -25.20 9.46
C ASP A 82 -11.54 -23.87 9.52
N ILE A 83 -12.73 -23.92 10.13
CA ILE A 83 -13.60 -22.76 10.26
C ILE A 83 -12.93 -21.58 10.98
N ASN A 84 -12.14 -21.83 12.03
CA ASN A 84 -11.47 -20.78 12.80
C ASN A 84 -10.40 -20.07 11.96
N GLN A 85 -9.64 -20.84 11.19
CA GLN A 85 -8.63 -20.29 10.28
C GLN A 85 -9.29 -19.45 9.17
N THR A 86 -10.40 -19.94 8.62
CA THR A 86 -11.14 -19.26 7.56
C THR A 86 -11.78 -17.96 8.08
N GLU A 87 -12.41 -17.99 9.25
CA GLU A 87 -12.97 -16.80 9.90
C GLU A 87 -11.89 -15.78 10.27
N LYS A 88 -10.72 -16.22 10.76
CA LYS A 88 -9.57 -15.34 11.01
C LYS A 88 -9.10 -14.64 9.74
N LEU A 89 -8.97 -15.39 8.64
CA LEU A 89 -8.58 -14.84 7.33
C LEU A 89 -9.63 -13.85 6.80
N TYR A 90 -10.91 -14.15 6.97
CA TYR A 90 -12.01 -13.25 6.61
C TYR A 90 -12.00 -11.96 7.44
N ASN A 91 -11.75 -12.03 8.74
CA ASN A 91 -11.61 -10.84 9.59
C ASN A 91 -10.41 -9.99 9.17
N GLU A 92 -9.29 -10.61 8.81
CA GLU A 92 -8.13 -9.88 8.29
C GLU A 92 -8.42 -9.21 6.95
N TYR A 93 -9.16 -9.88 6.06
CA TYR A 93 -9.69 -9.29 4.84
C TYR A 93 -10.54 -8.05 5.14
N GLN A 94 -11.51 -8.16 6.05
CA GLN A 94 -12.37 -7.03 6.39
C GLN A 94 -11.55 -5.83 6.88
N ARG A 95 -10.59 -6.09 7.78
CA ARG A 95 -9.69 -5.06 8.31
C ARG A 95 -8.86 -4.37 7.22
N LYS A 96 -8.18 -5.12 6.35
CA LYS A 96 -7.30 -4.53 5.32
C LYS A 96 -8.07 -3.81 4.21
N ILE A 97 -9.24 -4.32 3.84
CA ILE A 97 -10.00 -3.82 2.68
C ILE A 97 -11.00 -2.73 3.08
N TYR A 98 -11.71 -2.87 4.19
CA TYR A 98 -12.73 -1.90 4.61
C TYR A 98 -12.23 -0.90 5.65
N ASP A 99 -11.47 -1.32 6.66
CA ASP A 99 -11.01 -0.42 7.72
C ASP A 99 -9.78 0.38 7.25
N GLU A 100 -8.74 -0.31 6.80
CA GLU A 100 -7.50 0.31 6.32
C GLU A 100 -7.63 0.89 4.91
N LYS A 101 -8.64 0.44 4.14
CA LYS A 101 -8.90 0.89 2.76
C LYS A 101 -7.67 0.81 1.87
N LEU A 102 -6.89 -0.27 2.00
CA LEU A 102 -5.56 -0.39 1.37
C LEU A 102 -5.58 -0.13 -0.14
N HIS A 103 -6.55 -0.73 -0.85
CA HIS A 103 -6.73 -0.57 -2.29
C HIS A 103 -7.08 0.88 -2.69
N ILE A 104 -8.01 1.52 -1.96
CA ILE A 104 -8.43 2.91 -2.18
C ILE A 104 -7.27 3.87 -1.93
N ASN A 105 -6.47 3.63 -0.88
CA ASN A 105 -5.32 4.47 -0.55
C ASN A 105 -4.31 4.48 -1.70
N ILE A 106 -4.04 3.35 -2.34
CA ILE A 106 -3.15 3.28 -3.52
C ILE A 106 -3.73 4.14 -4.65
N GLU A 107 -4.99 3.91 -5.03
CA GLU A 107 -5.65 4.62 -6.13
C GLU A 107 -5.68 6.14 -5.91
N SER A 108 -5.90 6.58 -4.66
CA SER A 108 -5.94 8.00 -4.29
C SER A 108 -4.59 8.72 -4.43
N LEU A 109 -3.47 8.00 -4.34
CA LEU A 109 -2.13 8.57 -4.44
C LEU A 109 -1.65 8.73 -5.90
N LEU A 110 -2.24 8.00 -6.85
CA LEU A 110 -1.81 8.01 -8.25
C LEU A 110 -1.95 9.37 -8.95
N PRO A 111 -3.03 10.16 -8.76
CA PRO A 111 -3.13 11.50 -9.35
C PRO A 111 -2.04 12.44 -8.84
N GLU A 112 -1.76 12.40 -7.53
CA GLU A 112 -0.71 13.23 -6.92
C GLU A 112 0.69 12.79 -7.39
N LEU A 113 0.93 11.48 -7.53
CA LEU A 113 2.17 10.95 -8.09
C LEU A 113 2.38 11.41 -9.53
N THR A 114 1.33 11.37 -10.34
CA THR A 114 1.36 11.86 -11.74
C THR A 114 1.69 13.36 -11.76
N ARG A 115 1.07 14.16 -10.90
CA ARG A 115 1.32 15.60 -10.80
C ARG A 115 2.78 15.91 -10.39
N ARG A 116 3.34 15.19 -9.41
CA ARG A 116 4.74 15.38 -8.99
C ARG A 116 5.73 14.99 -10.08
N ALA A 117 5.46 13.90 -10.82
CA ALA A 117 6.29 13.48 -11.95
C ALA A 117 6.33 14.55 -13.06
N GLN A 118 5.17 15.14 -13.39
CA GLN A 118 5.06 16.22 -14.38
C GLN A 118 5.85 17.46 -13.94
N HIS A 119 5.68 17.88 -12.69
CA HIS A 119 6.39 19.05 -12.15
C HIS A 119 7.91 18.87 -12.14
N TYR A 120 8.40 17.67 -11.79
CA TYR A 120 9.83 17.36 -11.86
C TYR A 120 10.36 17.39 -13.30
N SER A 121 9.60 16.87 -14.27
CA SER A 121 10.01 16.81 -15.68
C SER A 121 10.14 18.21 -16.31
N GLN A 122 9.30 19.17 -15.88
CA GLN A 122 9.32 20.55 -16.35
C GLN A 122 10.59 21.34 -15.95
N LEU A 123 11.22 21.01 -14.82
CA LEU A 123 12.38 21.77 -14.31
C LEU A 123 13.70 21.39 -14.97
N GLY A 124 13.87 20.13 -15.35
CA GLY A 124 15.18 19.61 -15.73
C GLY A 124 15.53 19.68 -17.22
N LYS A 125 14.64 20.22 -18.08
CA LYS A 125 14.64 19.91 -19.54
C LYS A 125 14.84 18.40 -19.76
N LYS A 126 14.31 17.59 -18.84
CA LYS A 126 14.54 16.15 -18.84
C LYS A 126 13.68 15.53 -19.91
N ASP A 127 14.32 14.62 -20.63
CA ASP A 127 13.78 13.91 -21.78
C ASP A 127 12.35 13.43 -21.51
N ASP A 128 11.47 13.55 -22.51
CA ASP A 128 10.08 13.04 -22.49
C ASP A 128 10.02 11.57 -22.07
N HIS A 129 11.14 10.84 -22.17
CA HIS A 129 11.31 9.49 -21.67
C HIS A 129 10.94 9.32 -20.19
N ILE A 130 11.46 10.17 -19.30
CA ILE A 130 11.25 10.03 -17.84
C ILE A 130 9.77 10.23 -17.49
N SER A 131 9.14 11.23 -18.09
CA SER A 131 7.70 11.47 -17.95
C SER A 131 6.87 10.31 -18.49
N ARG A 132 7.21 9.79 -19.68
CA ARG A 132 6.55 8.62 -20.29
C ARG A 132 6.69 7.37 -19.43
N GLU A 133 7.86 7.10 -18.88
CA GLU A 133 8.11 5.94 -18.00
C GLU A 133 7.23 6.01 -16.75
N PHE A 134 7.12 7.19 -16.12
CA PHE A 134 6.27 7.35 -14.93
C PHE A 134 4.77 7.28 -15.23
N ASN A 135 4.35 7.82 -16.38
CA ASN A 135 2.97 7.66 -16.82
C ASN A 135 2.66 6.18 -17.10
N ALA A 136 3.57 5.45 -17.75
CA ALA A 136 3.45 4.01 -17.98
C ALA A 136 3.40 3.23 -16.66
N TYR A 137 4.23 3.60 -15.67
CA TYR A 137 4.18 3.03 -14.32
C TYR A 137 2.81 3.24 -13.66
N CYS A 138 2.28 4.47 -13.67
CA CYS A 138 0.97 4.76 -13.09
C CYS A 138 -0.15 4.00 -13.80
N GLU A 139 -0.13 3.95 -15.13
CA GLU A 139 -1.10 3.17 -15.92
C GLU A 139 -1.02 1.67 -15.63
N ASN A 140 0.19 1.13 -15.47
CA ASN A 140 0.38 -0.26 -15.08
C ASN A 140 -0.24 -0.54 -13.70
N ILE A 141 0.00 0.33 -12.71
CA ILE A 141 -0.65 0.21 -11.41
C ILE A 141 -2.17 0.26 -11.55
N ARG A 142 -2.73 1.24 -12.28
CA ARG A 142 -4.18 1.33 -12.49
C ARG A 142 -4.76 0.06 -13.10
N LYS A 143 -4.06 -0.51 -14.09
CA LYS A 143 -4.48 -1.76 -14.74
C LYS A 143 -4.46 -2.92 -13.77
N THR A 144 -3.37 -3.11 -13.03
CA THR A 144 -3.26 -4.21 -12.07
C THR A 144 -4.23 -4.04 -10.91
N MET A 145 -4.48 -2.81 -10.45
CA MET A 145 -5.49 -2.53 -9.42
C MET A 145 -6.90 -2.95 -9.84
N LYS A 146 -7.27 -2.80 -11.11
CA LYS A 146 -8.56 -3.33 -11.61
C LYS A 146 -8.65 -4.84 -11.42
N ASN A 147 -7.59 -5.57 -11.72
CA ASN A 147 -7.53 -7.02 -11.51
C ASN A 147 -7.59 -7.35 -10.02
N PHE A 148 -6.79 -6.67 -9.19
CA PHE A 148 -6.81 -6.85 -7.75
C PHE A 148 -8.19 -6.60 -7.15
N ASN A 149 -8.92 -5.57 -7.59
CA ASN A 149 -10.27 -5.31 -7.09
C ASN A 149 -11.24 -6.46 -7.44
N ILE A 150 -11.11 -7.07 -8.62
CA ILE A 150 -11.89 -8.25 -9.01
C ILE A 150 -11.51 -9.45 -8.15
N ASP A 151 -10.21 -9.70 -7.97
CA ASP A 151 -9.70 -10.80 -7.17
C ASP A 151 -10.15 -10.67 -5.72
N LEU A 152 -10.01 -9.48 -5.12
CA LEU A 152 -10.46 -9.18 -3.76
C LEU A 152 -11.95 -9.47 -3.59
N LYS A 153 -12.80 -9.11 -4.56
CA LYS A 153 -14.23 -9.39 -4.46
C LYS A 153 -14.52 -10.89 -4.59
N THR A 154 -13.80 -11.57 -5.47
CA THR A 154 -13.91 -13.02 -5.64
C THR A 154 -13.50 -13.74 -4.35
N LYS A 155 -12.38 -13.34 -3.74
CA LYS A 155 -11.89 -13.91 -2.48
C LYS A 155 -12.83 -13.66 -1.31
N GLU A 156 -13.45 -12.49 -1.25
CA GLU A 156 -14.49 -12.21 -0.26
C GLU A 156 -15.63 -13.23 -0.32
N ASN A 157 -16.18 -13.41 -1.53
CA ASN A 157 -17.30 -14.34 -1.74
C ASN A 157 -16.88 -15.78 -1.40
N MET A 158 -15.69 -16.21 -1.84
CA MET A 158 -15.16 -17.55 -1.55
C MET A 158 -14.99 -17.79 -0.04
N LEU A 159 -14.49 -16.80 0.71
CA LEU A 159 -14.33 -16.90 2.16
C LEU A 159 -15.69 -17.00 2.86
N GLN A 160 -16.64 -16.14 2.49
CA GLN A 160 -17.99 -16.16 3.04
C GLN A 160 -18.68 -17.50 2.77
N GLU A 161 -18.58 -18.02 1.55
CA GLU A 161 -19.14 -19.30 1.16
C GLU A 161 -18.50 -20.45 1.94
N THR A 162 -17.17 -20.45 2.08
CA THR A 162 -16.46 -21.49 2.84
C THR A 162 -16.85 -21.49 4.31
N ILE A 163 -16.97 -20.31 4.94
CA ILE A 163 -17.47 -20.18 6.32
C ILE A 163 -18.90 -20.73 6.43
N ASN A 164 -19.77 -20.39 5.48
CA ASN A 164 -21.15 -20.89 5.48
C ASN A 164 -21.21 -22.42 5.32
N ASN A 165 -20.40 -22.98 4.43
CA ASN A 165 -20.30 -24.42 4.23
C ASN A 165 -19.82 -25.13 5.48
N TRP A 166 -18.83 -24.57 6.18
CA TRP A 166 -18.41 -25.08 7.49
C TRP A 166 -19.56 -25.04 8.49
N LYS A 167 -20.32 -23.94 8.60
CA LYS A 167 -21.45 -23.85 9.52
C LYS A 167 -22.53 -24.90 9.23
N ILE A 168 -22.85 -25.12 7.95
CA ILE A 168 -23.79 -26.17 7.54
C ILE A 168 -23.25 -27.55 7.91
N TYR A 169 -21.97 -27.82 7.64
CA TYR A 169 -21.33 -29.08 7.98
C TYR A 169 -21.40 -29.38 9.48
N HIS A 170 -21.03 -28.41 10.34
CA HIS A 170 -21.10 -28.59 11.79
C HIS A 170 -22.54 -28.86 12.26
N ASN A 171 -23.52 -28.13 11.75
CA ASN A 171 -24.94 -28.36 12.10
C ASN A 171 -25.42 -29.77 11.71
N LEU A 172 -25.02 -30.27 10.53
CA LEU A 172 -25.35 -31.61 10.07
C LEU A 172 -24.63 -32.67 10.90
N TYR A 173 -23.35 -32.44 11.22
CA TYR A 173 -22.54 -33.30 12.06
C TYR A 173 -23.17 -33.43 13.45
N ASP A 174 -23.49 -32.32 14.12
CA ASP A 174 -24.11 -32.31 15.45
C ASP A 174 -25.45 -33.05 15.46
N SER A 175 -26.26 -32.87 14.40
CA SER A 175 -27.55 -33.55 14.25
C SER A 175 -27.37 -35.08 14.10
N LEU A 176 -26.40 -35.51 13.29
CA LEU A 176 -26.09 -36.92 13.10
C LEU A 176 -25.51 -37.54 14.36
N GLU A 177 -24.58 -36.87 15.02
CA GLU A 177 -23.97 -37.31 16.27
C GLU A 177 -25.01 -37.50 17.36
N LYS A 178 -25.94 -36.54 17.50
CA LYS A 178 -27.07 -36.66 18.42
C LYS A 178 -27.94 -37.89 18.10
N TRP A 179 -28.31 -38.09 16.84
CA TRP A 179 -29.14 -39.23 16.43
C TRP A 179 -28.43 -40.58 16.70
N LEU A 180 -27.12 -40.66 16.40
CA LEU A 180 -26.31 -41.85 16.68
C LEU A 180 -26.27 -42.15 18.18
N ASN A 181 -26.01 -41.15 19.01
CA ASN A 181 -25.99 -41.29 20.47
C ASN A 181 -27.33 -41.77 21.03
N GLU A 182 -28.44 -41.22 20.53
CA GLU A 182 -29.80 -41.65 20.92
C GLU A 182 -30.05 -43.12 20.51
N GLY A 183 -29.69 -43.50 19.28
CA GLY A 183 -29.84 -44.86 18.77
C GLY A 183 -29.00 -45.89 19.54
N GLU A 184 -27.72 -45.58 19.80
CA GLU A 184 -26.83 -46.44 20.58
C GLU A 184 -27.35 -46.66 22.00
N HIS A 185 -27.87 -45.60 22.63
CA HIS A 185 -28.41 -45.68 23.97
C HIS A 185 -29.69 -46.56 24.04
N VAL A 186 -30.58 -46.46 23.04
CA VAL A 186 -31.77 -47.35 22.93
C VAL A 186 -31.35 -48.81 22.76
N LEU A 187 -30.37 -49.09 21.90
CA LEU A 187 -29.89 -50.45 21.66
C LEU A 187 -29.26 -51.08 22.93
N ARG A 188 -28.49 -50.30 23.69
CA ARG A 188 -27.91 -50.75 24.98
C ARG A 188 -29.00 -51.11 25.99
N ARG A 189 -30.00 -50.23 26.18
CA ARG A 189 -31.13 -50.51 27.09
C ARG A 189 -31.91 -51.77 26.71
N SER A 190 -32.17 -51.98 25.42
CA SER A 190 -32.90 -53.16 24.95
C SER A 190 -32.15 -54.49 25.23
N SER A 191 -30.83 -54.44 25.34
CA SER A 191 -29.99 -55.60 25.66
C SER A 191 -30.00 -55.88 27.17
N ASP A 192 -29.95 -54.83 28.00
CA ASP A 192 -30.00 -54.95 29.45
C ASP A 192 -31.38 -55.40 29.96
N GLU A 193 -32.48 -54.90 29.38
CA GLU A 193 -33.84 -55.35 29.70
C GLU A 193 -34.08 -56.81 29.31
N LYS A 194 -33.54 -57.27 28.18
CA LYS A 194 -33.58 -58.69 27.79
C LYS A 194 -32.84 -59.57 28.79
N LEU A 195 -31.66 -59.16 29.25
CA LEU A 195 -30.89 -59.91 30.27
C LEU A 195 -31.65 -60.03 31.60
N VAL A 196 -32.34 -58.96 32.04
CA VAL A 196 -33.16 -58.99 33.26
C VAL A 196 -34.39 -59.90 33.12
N SER A 197 -34.98 -60.01 31.93
CA SER A 197 -36.11 -60.91 31.69
C SER A 197 -35.75 -62.39 31.60
N VAL A 198 -34.48 -62.72 31.31
CA VAL A 198 -33.97 -64.10 31.23
C VAL A 198 -33.49 -64.62 32.60
N LEU A 199 -33.29 -63.73 33.58
CA LEU A 199 -32.82 -64.06 34.93
C LEU A 199 -33.94 -64.10 36.00
N LYS A 200 -35.21 -64.04 35.60
CA LYS A 200 -36.38 -64.23 36.48
C LYS A 200 -37.10 -65.52 36.14
#